data_AF-A0A3N5KCH4-F1
#
_entry.id   AF-A0A3N5KCH4-F1
#
_cell.length_a   1.000
_cell.length_b   1.000
_cell.length_c   1.000
_cell.angle_alpha   90.00
_cell.angle_beta   90.00
_cell.angle_gamma   90.00
#
_symmetry.space_group_name_H-M   'P 1'
#
loop_
_entity.id
_entity.type
_entity.pdbx_description
1 polymer ?
#
loop_
_entity_poly.entity_id
_entity_poly.type
_entity_poly.pdbx_seq_one_letter_code
_entity_poly.pdbx_strand_id
1 'polypeptide(L)'
;MFGLGMPELIVILIIAVLVFGASRLPEVGSSLGKAIRGFKEASEKRESDESQSKKEVDEQSAKTCPQCGHELSPDAAFCSGCGHKHADKA
;
A
#
# COMPACT_ATOMS: atom_id res chain seq x y z
N MET A 1 9.31 -10.29 -30.85
CA MET A 1 8.47 -9.41 -31.70
C MET A 1 7.38 -8.84 -30.80
N PHE A 2 7.23 -7.51 -30.78
CA PHE A 2 6.44 -6.74 -29.80
C PHE A 2 6.87 -7.00 -28.35
N GLY A 3 8.03 -6.47 -27.99
CA GLY A 3 8.42 -6.36 -26.60
C GLY A 3 7.62 -5.24 -25.99
N LEU A 4 6.44 -5.56 -25.42
CA LEU A 4 5.64 -4.65 -24.63
C LEU A 4 6.50 -4.12 -23.48
N GLY A 5 7.16 -3.01 -23.74
CA GLY A 5 8.01 -2.36 -22.77
C GLY A 5 7.17 -1.53 -21.81
N MET A 6 7.84 -1.08 -20.76
CA MET A 6 7.31 -0.02 -19.90
C MET A 6 6.78 1.21 -20.66
N PRO A 7 7.41 1.71 -21.75
CA PRO A 7 6.87 2.85 -22.48
C PRO A 7 5.51 2.59 -23.15
N GLU A 8 5.30 1.41 -23.75
CA GLU A 8 4.01 1.07 -24.38
C GLU A 8 2.88 0.98 -23.33
N LEU A 9 3.16 0.39 -22.17
CA LEU A 9 2.21 0.35 -21.05
C LEU A 9 1.83 1.77 -20.57
N ILE A 10 2.79 2.68 -20.50
CA ILE A 10 2.53 4.08 -20.09
C ILE A 10 1.61 4.78 -21.10
N VAL A 11 1.84 4.61 -22.41
CA VAL A 11 0.98 5.22 -23.44
C VAL A 11 -0.46 4.70 -23.32
N ILE A 12 -0.64 3.40 -23.13
CA ILE A 12 -1.96 2.79 -22.94
C ILE A 12 -2.62 3.33 -21.66
N LEU A 13 -1.87 3.47 -20.57
CA LEU A 13 -2.35 4.01 -19.30
C LEU A 13 -2.84 5.46 -19.49
N ILE A 14 -2.08 6.30 -20.20
CA ILE A 14 -2.48 7.69 -20.49
C ILE A 14 -3.81 7.72 -21.26
N ILE A 15 -3.94 6.90 -22.32
CA ILE A 15 -5.18 6.83 -23.10
C ILE A 15 -6.35 6.37 -22.21
N ALA A 16 -6.14 5.35 -21.37
CA ALA A 16 -7.16 4.89 -20.42
C ALA A 16 -7.57 5.99 -19.44
N VAL A 17 -6.63 6.78 -18.93
CA VAL A 17 -6.91 7.94 -18.06
C VAL A 17 -7.70 9.02 -18.78
N LEU A 18 -7.43 9.27 -20.06
CA LEU A 18 -8.21 10.24 -20.84
C LEU A 18 -9.65 9.78 -21.07
N VAL A 19 -9.87 8.48 -21.28
CA VAL A 19 -11.21 7.91 -21.51
C VAL A 19 -12.01 7.80 -20.20
N PHE A 20 -11.42 7.23 -19.16
CA PHE A 20 -12.09 6.98 -17.88
C PHE A 20 -12.03 8.17 -16.93
N GLY A 21 -11.08 9.08 -17.12
CA GLY A 21 -10.78 10.19 -16.21
C GLY A 21 -9.84 9.79 -15.06
N ALA A 22 -8.95 10.71 -14.66
CA ALA A 22 -7.98 10.48 -13.59
C ALA A 22 -8.62 10.17 -12.23
N SER A 23 -9.84 10.66 -11.98
CA SER A 23 -10.58 10.41 -10.74
C SER A 23 -11.19 9.01 -10.65
N ARG A 24 -11.43 8.33 -11.79
CA ARG A 24 -12.04 6.99 -11.78
C ARG A 24 -11.04 5.88 -11.49
N LEU A 25 -9.80 6.01 -11.96
CA LEU A 25 -8.73 5.04 -11.67
C LEU A 25 -8.56 4.74 -10.16
N PRO A 26 -8.43 5.73 -9.26
CA PRO A 26 -8.27 5.46 -7.83
C PRO A 26 -9.53 4.88 -7.19
N GLU A 27 -10.72 5.24 -7.68
CA GLU A 27 -11.99 4.70 -7.19
C GLU A 27 -12.11 3.20 -7.54
N VAL A 28 -11.82 2.84 -8.79
CA VAL A 28 -11.82 1.44 -9.25
C VAL A 28 -10.70 0.66 -8.55
N GLY A 29 -9.49 1.23 -8.46
CA GLY A 29 -8.36 0.61 -7.77
C GLY A 29 -8.62 0.37 -6.27
N SER A 30 -9.30 1.30 -5.60
CA SER A 30 -9.66 1.14 -4.18
C SER A 30 -10.68 0.03 -3.97
N SER A 31 -11.68 -0.09 -4.85
CA SER A 31 -12.67 -1.17 -4.79
C SER A 31 -12.05 -2.54 -5.06
N LEU A 32 -11.20 -2.62 -6.10
CA LEU A 32 -10.49 -3.83 -6.47
C LEU A 32 -9.47 -4.23 -5.40
N GLY A 33 -8.75 -3.27 -4.81
CA GLY A 33 -7.79 -3.50 -3.74
C GLY A 33 -8.43 -4.09 -2.49
N LYS A 34 -9.62 -3.62 -2.09
CA LYS A 34 -10.39 -4.21 -1.00
C LYS A 34 -10.83 -5.65 -1.32
N ALA A 35 -11.26 -5.90 -2.55
CA ALA A 35 -11.63 -7.25 -3.00
C ALA A 35 -10.43 -8.21 -3.01
N ILE A 36 -9.29 -7.77 -3.53
CA ILE A 36 -8.04 -8.56 -3.55
C ILE A 36 -7.56 -8.83 -2.12
N ARG A 37 -7.63 -7.84 -1.22
CA ARG A 37 -7.21 -8.01 0.18
C ARG A 37 -8.09 -9.01 0.92
N GLY A 38 -9.41 -8.90 0.79
CA GLY A 38 -10.34 -9.89 1.33
C GLY A 38 -10.16 -11.29 0.72
N PHE A 39 -9.83 -11.38 -0.58
CA PHE A 39 -9.51 -12.64 -1.23
C PHE A 39 -8.20 -13.25 -0.67
N LYS A 40 -7.17 -12.43 -0.46
CA LYS A 40 -5.88 -12.84 0.11
C LYS A 40 -6.07 -13.37 1.54
N GLU A 41 -6.78 -12.62 2.39
CA GLU A 41 -7.09 -13.02 3.77
C GLU A 41 -7.90 -14.33 3.81
N ALA A 42 -8.88 -14.49 2.93
CA ALA A 42 -9.66 -15.72 2.83
C ALA A 42 -8.83 -16.91 2.31
N SER A 43 -7.87 -16.67 1.41
CA SER A 43 -6.95 -17.70 0.90
C SER A 43 -5.93 -18.11 1.96
N GLU A 44 -5.33 -17.14 2.66
CA GLU A 44 -4.38 -17.38 3.75
C GLU A 44 -5.04 -18.11 4.93
N LYS A 45 -6.30 -17.77 5.25
CA LYS A 45 -7.09 -18.48 6.28
C LYS A 45 -7.45 -19.92 5.87
N ARG A 46 -7.54 -20.21 4.56
CA ARG A 46 -7.78 -21.58 4.06
C ARG A 46 -6.52 -22.43 4.08
N GLU A 47 -5.34 -21.86 3.81
CA GLU A 47 -4.06 -22.56 4.00
C GLU A 47 -3.69 -22.73 5.48
N SER A 48 -4.10 -21.81 6.35
CA SER A 48 -3.78 -21.83 7.79
C SER A 48 -4.69 -22.73 8.64
N ASP A 49 -5.71 -23.39 8.07
CA ASP A 49 -6.55 -24.35 8.80
C ASP A 49 -5.81 -25.67 9.09
N GLU A 50 -4.65 -25.90 8.47
CA GLU A 50 -3.73 -27.02 8.81
C GLU A 50 -2.59 -26.63 9.77
N SER A 51 -2.46 -25.36 10.18
CA SER A 51 -1.47 -24.93 11.17
C SER A 51 -1.92 -23.66 11.88
N GLN A 52 -2.35 -23.85 13.13
CA GLN A 52 -2.84 -22.82 14.03
C GLN A 52 -2.01 -21.52 14.08
N SER A 53 -2.73 -20.40 14.11
CA SER A 53 -2.47 -19.26 14.99
C SER A 53 -1.14 -18.50 14.85
N LYS A 54 -1.09 -17.49 13.97
CA LYS A 54 -0.41 -16.21 14.29
C LYS A 54 -0.74 -15.13 13.25
N LYS A 55 -0.99 -13.90 13.73
CA LYS A 55 -0.98 -12.59 13.00
C LYS A 55 -2.23 -12.38 12.12
N GLU A 56 -2.93 -11.23 12.08
CA GLU A 56 -2.61 -9.84 12.36
C GLU A 56 -3.85 -9.08 12.88
N VAL A 57 -3.70 -8.39 14.01
CA VAL A 57 -4.15 -6.98 14.10
C VAL A 57 -2.88 -6.24 14.43
N ASP A 58 -2.13 -5.84 13.40
CA ASP A 58 -1.04 -4.87 13.56
C ASP A 58 -0.69 -4.24 12.20
N GLU A 59 -1.05 -2.97 12.07
CA GLU A 59 -0.03 -1.95 11.87
C GLU A 59 0.97 -2.18 10.73
N GLN A 60 0.55 -1.85 9.52
CA GLN A 60 1.46 -1.35 8.48
C GLN A 60 0.79 -0.20 7.73
N SER A 61 0.42 0.82 8.50
CA SER A 61 0.58 2.20 8.03
C SER A 61 1.99 2.59 8.41
N ALA A 62 2.94 2.42 7.49
CA ALA A 62 4.26 3.03 7.63
C ALA A 62 4.05 4.53 7.91
N LYS A 63 4.25 4.95 9.16
CA LYS A 63 4.17 6.38 9.53
C LYS A 63 5.41 7.03 8.94
N THR A 64 5.26 7.62 7.76
CA THR A 64 6.30 8.44 7.15
C THR A 64 6.41 9.76 7.92
N CYS A 65 7.62 10.27 8.16
CA CYS A 65 7.76 11.58 8.77
C CYS A 65 7.06 12.65 7.91
N PRO A 66 6.08 13.41 8.42
CA PRO A 66 5.42 14.47 7.65
C PRO A 66 6.37 15.63 7.29
N GLN A 67 7.54 15.69 7.91
CA GLN A 67 8.51 16.78 7.75
C GLN A 67 9.63 16.43 6.74
N CYS A 68 10.02 15.17 6.61
CA CYS A 68 11.15 14.77 5.74
C CYS A 68 10.91 13.52 4.88
N GLY A 69 9.77 12.85 5.00
CA GLY A 69 9.46 11.70 4.17
C GLY A 69 10.23 10.41 4.50
N HIS A 70 11.07 10.42 5.54
CA HIS A 70 11.82 9.23 5.94
C HIS A 70 10.92 8.24 6.71
N GLU A 71 11.15 6.94 6.52
CA GLU A 71 10.45 5.88 7.23
C GLU A 71 10.77 6.00 8.74
N LEU A 72 9.74 6.23 9.57
CA LEU A 72 9.85 6.14 11.02
C LEU A 72 9.41 4.76 11.48
N SER A 73 10.24 4.17 12.33
CA SER A 73 9.84 3.01 13.12
C SER A 73 8.79 3.44 14.15
N PRO A 74 7.69 2.68 14.36
CA PRO A 74 6.58 3.06 15.22
C PRO A 74 6.96 3.30 16.70
N ASP A 75 8.14 2.84 17.15
CA ASP A 75 8.65 3.00 18.52
C ASP A 75 9.67 4.15 18.68
N ALA A 76 10.00 4.89 17.60
CA ALA A 76 11.03 5.92 17.63
C ALA A 76 10.48 7.29 18.11
N ALA A 77 10.89 7.74 19.30
CA ALA A 77 10.52 9.06 19.86
C ALA A 77 11.04 10.26 19.04
N PHE A 78 11.98 10.03 18.11
CA PHE A 78 12.61 11.04 17.27
C PHE A 78 12.85 10.47 15.87
N CYS A 79 12.66 11.28 14.82
CA CYS A 79 13.04 10.92 13.46
C CYS A 79 14.56 10.93 13.29
N SER A 80 15.15 9.80 12.87
CA SER A 80 16.60 9.66 12.66
C SER A 80 17.15 10.45 11.46
N GLY A 81 16.30 10.89 10.53
CA GLY A 81 16.69 11.65 9.34
C GLY A 81 16.71 13.16 9.54
N CYS A 82 15.84 13.72 10.40
CA CYS A 82 15.70 15.17 10.57
C CYS A 82 15.72 15.65 12.03
N GLY A 83 15.76 14.75 13.01
CA GLY A 83 15.78 15.10 14.44
C GLY A 83 14.45 15.61 15.01
N HIS A 84 13.38 15.61 14.22
CA HIS A 84 12.05 16.03 14.68
C HIS A 84 11.48 15.04 15.71
N LYS A 85 11.03 15.55 16.86
CA LYS A 85 10.50 14.76 17.97
C LYS A 85 9.04 14.39 17.70
N HIS A 86 8.76 13.11 17.51
CA HIS A 86 7.41 12.59 17.40
C HIS A 86 7.08 11.86 18.70
N ALA A 87 6.48 12.56 19.65
CA ALA A 87 6.07 11.98 20.92
C ALA A 87 4.74 12.60 21.35
N ASP A 88 3.65 12.00 20.90
CA ASP A 88 2.35 12.09 21.59
C ASP A 88 2.03 10.70 22.12
N LYS A 89 2.29 10.56 23.41
CA LYS A 89 2.21 9.36 24.22
C LYS A 89 0.81 9.30 24.83
N ALA A 90 0.02 8.28 24.51
CA ALA A 90 -0.93 7.61 25.41
C ALA A 90 -1.49 6.37 24.72
#